data_AF-G7GFQ0-F1
#
_entry.id   AF-G7GFQ0-F1
#
_cell.length_a   1.000
_cell.length_b   1.000
_cell.length_c   1.000
_cell.angle_alpha   90.00
_cell.angle_beta   90.00
_cell.angle_gamma   90.00
#
_symmetry.space_group_name_H-M   'P 1'
#
loop_
_entity.id
_entity.type
_entity.pdbx_description
1 polymer ?
#
loop_
_entity_poly.entity_id
_entity_poly.type
_entity_poly.pdbx_seq_one_letter_code
_entity_poly.pdbx_strand_id
1 'polypeptide(L)'
;MNKTKLVLMTTLLGSALGLAACQSTTPAEQSMNRDHHRHNMQRAPLTPEQRAEWQEKREQRLEQREQMRQEHQAQRAQIEKACQGKRIGERVNVQWKNRVIEGTCEVHFTPDKSQFKRQPNATT
;
A
#
# COMPACT_ATOMS: atom_id res chain seq x y z
N MET A 1 -13.24 -43.75 -40.20
CA MET A 1 -12.45 -44.96 -39.92
C MET A 1 -11.87 -44.87 -38.50
N ASN A 2 -12.09 -45.96 -37.76
CA ASN A 2 -11.62 -46.37 -36.43
C ASN A 2 -10.38 -45.66 -35.83
N LYS A 3 -10.51 -45.11 -34.61
CA LYS A 3 -10.16 -45.69 -33.29
C LYS A 3 -8.66 -45.80 -33.04
N THR A 4 -8.15 -45.07 -32.04
CA THR A 4 -7.59 -45.68 -30.81
C THR A 4 -7.30 -44.62 -29.75
N LYS A 5 -7.75 -44.94 -28.53
CA LYS A 5 -7.39 -44.27 -27.28
C LYS A 5 -5.98 -44.73 -26.89
N LEU A 6 -5.13 -43.81 -26.42
CA LEU A 6 -4.05 -44.17 -25.51
C LEU A 6 -4.25 -43.43 -24.20
N VAL A 7 -4.78 -44.17 -23.23
CA VAL A 7 -4.76 -43.83 -21.81
C VAL A 7 -3.37 -44.21 -21.31
N LEU A 8 -2.62 -43.27 -20.74
CA LEU A 8 -1.48 -43.59 -19.87
C LEU A 8 -1.72 -42.94 -18.51
N MET A 9 -2.23 -43.77 -17.61
CA MET A 9 -2.29 -43.52 -16.17
C MET A 9 -0.92 -43.81 -15.57
N THR A 10 -0.26 -42.82 -14.99
CA THR A 10 0.82 -43.05 -14.02
C THR A 10 0.57 -42.20 -12.78
N THR A 11 -0.15 -42.84 -11.86
CA THR A 11 -0.27 -42.49 -10.45
C THR A 11 1.10 -42.52 -9.79
N LEU A 12 1.56 -41.37 -9.28
CA LEU A 12 2.57 -41.34 -8.23
C LEU A 12 1.93 -40.78 -6.96
N LEU A 13 1.63 -41.71 -6.05
CA LEU A 13 1.34 -41.47 -4.65
C LEU A 13 2.60 -40.88 -4.00
N GLY A 14 2.51 -39.67 -3.45
CA GLY A 14 3.65 -39.10 -2.74
C GLY A 14 3.32 -37.79 -2.06
N SER A 15 2.81 -37.87 -0.82
CA SER A 15 3.18 -37.01 0.32
C SER A 15 2.07 -37.00 1.37
N ALA A 16 2.11 -37.94 2.32
CA ALA A 16 1.51 -37.72 3.63
C ALA A 16 2.62 -37.18 4.54
N LEU A 17 2.95 -35.90 4.39
CA LEU A 17 3.71 -35.18 5.41
C LEU A 17 2.70 -34.79 6.49
N GLY A 18 2.86 -35.38 7.67
CA GLY A 18 2.01 -35.13 8.82
C GLY A 18 1.96 -33.64 9.13
N LEU A 19 0.75 -33.13 9.34
CA LEU A 19 0.51 -31.82 9.92
C LEU A 19 0.95 -31.87 11.39
N ALA A 20 2.20 -31.51 11.67
CA ALA A 20 2.58 -31.10 13.01
C ALA A 20 1.74 -29.86 13.34
N ALA A 21 0.88 -30.01 14.35
CA ALA A 21 -0.03 -28.97 14.80
C ALA A 21 0.71 -27.66 15.10
N CYS A 22 0.09 -26.55 14.74
CA CYS A 22 0.46 -25.20 15.13
C CYS A 22 0.50 -25.10 16.67
N GLN A 23 1.69 -25.20 17.29
CA GLN A 23 1.87 -24.57 18.60
C GLN A 23 2.00 -23.07 18.38
N SER A 24 0.84 -22.42 18.37
CA SER A 24 0.70 -20.98 18.53
C SER A 24 1.19 -20.59 19.93
N THR A 25 2.48 -20.32 20.04
CA THR A 25 2.99 -19.37 21.02
C THR A 25 3.37 -18.13 20.23
N THR A 26 2.49 -17.14 20.21
CA THR A 26 2.90 -15.78 19.84
C THR A 26 3.76 -15.27 20.99
N PRO A 27 5.07 -15.01 20.82
CA PRO A 27 5.79 -14.20 21.77
C PRO A 27 5.12 -12.83 21.78
N ALA A 28 4.96 -12.30 22.99
CA ALA A 28 4.39 -10.99 23.26
C ALA A 28 4.86 -9.94 22.25
N GLU A 29 3.89 -9.19 21.75
CA GLU A 29 3.97 -7.81 21.32
C GLU A 29 5.39 -7.22 21.40
N GLN A 30 6.16 -7.39 20.32
CA GLN A 30 7.25 -6.47 20.05
C GLN A 30 6.59 -5.13 19.73
N SER A 31 6.32 -4.36 20.79
CA SER A 31 6.09 -2.92 20.66
C SER A 31 7.25 -2.39 19.84
N MET A 32 6.97 -2.07 18.58
CA MET A 32 7.92 -1.33 17.75
C MET A 32 7.97 0.07 18.35
N ASN A 33 8.75 0.24 19.42
CA ASN A 33 9.28 1.51 19.85
C ASN A 33 10.15 2.01 18.70
N ARG A 34 9.49 2.69 17.75
CA ARG A 34 10.15 3.34 16.64
C ARG A 34 10.74 4.62 17.20
N ASP A 35 11.85 4.49 17.91
CA ASP A 35 12.69 5.59 18.32
C ASP A 35 13.04 6.41 17.07
N HIS A 36 12.38 7.57 16.93
CA HIS A 36 12.71 8.53 15.88
C HIS A 36 14.02 9.21 16.29
N HIS A 37 15.14 8.49 16.16
CA HIS A 37 16.46 9.09 16.21
C HIS A 37 16.57 10.12 15.10
N ARG A 38 16.34 11.36 15.50
CA ARG A 38 16.42 12.54 14.67
C ARG A 38 17.91 12.75 14.38
N HIS A 39 18.43 12.06 13.36
CA HIS A 39 19.81 12.25 12.92
C HIS A 39 20.00 13.72 12.54
N ASN A 40 20.65 14.48 13.43
CA ASN A 40 21.16 15.81 13.16
C ASN A 40 22.37 15.66 12.24
N MET A 41 22.12 15.30 10.97
CA MET A 41 23.15 15.34 9.95
C MET A 41 23.38 16.82 9.64
N GLN A 42 24.35 17.45 10.31
CA GLN A 42 24.93 18.70 9.85
C GLN A 42 25.50 18.45 8.45
N ARG A 43 24.67 18.71 7.43
CA ARG A 43 25.10 18.63 6.04
C ARG A 43 26.08 19.76 5.81
N ALA A 44 27.29 19.42 5.35
CA ALA A 44 28.24 20.42 4.89
C ALA A 44 27.57 21.36 3.87
N PRO A 45 27.88 22.66 3.88
CA PRO A 45 27.30 23.60 2.92
C PRO A 45 27.68 23.18 1.49
N LEU A 46 26.67 22.99 0.63
CA LEU A 46 26.85 22.59 -0.77
C LEU A 46 27.61 23.67 -1.55
N THR A 47 28.48 23.24 -2.47
CA THR A 47 29.10 24.15 -3.46
C THR A 47 28.02 24.78 -4.36
N PRO A 48 28.31 25.91 -5.03
CA PRO A 48 27.35 26.52 -5.96
C PRO A 48 26.86 25.55 -7.04
N GLU A 49 27.76 24.77 -7.63
CA GLU A 49 27.44 23.76 -8.65
C GLU A 49 26.54 22.65 -8.09
N GLN A 50 26.90 22.07 -6.93
CA GLN A 50 26.08 21.05 -6.27
C GLN A 50 24.69 21.57 -5.90
N ARG A 51 24.58 22.86 -5.55
CA ARG A 51 23.30 23.49 -5.23
C ARG A 51 22.41 23.61 -6.47
N ALA A 52 22.98 23.94 -7.63
CA ALA A 52 22.24 23.98 -8.90
C ALA A 52 21.72 22.60 -9.30
N GLU A 53 22.57 21.57 -9.25
CA GLU A 53 22.15 20.18 -9.53
C GLU A 53 21.05 19.71 -8.55
N TRP A 54 21.17 20.07 -7.27
CA TRP A 54 20.16 19.76 -6.27
C TRP A 54 18.83 20.47 -6.50
N GLN A 55 18.85 21.70 -7.04
CA GLN A 55 17.65 22.45 -7.40
C GLN A 55 16.95 21.79 -8.58
N GLU A 56 17.67 21.49 -9.65
CA GLU A 56 17.12 20.79 -10.82
C GLU A 56 16.49 19.44 -10.43
N LYS A 57 17.20 18.62 -9.66
CA LYS A 57 16.65 17.35 -9.13
C LYS A 57 15.43 17.57 -8.23
N ARG A 58 15.34 18.71 -7.53
CA ARG A 58 14.18 19.03 -6.70
C ARG A 58 12.98 19.35 -7.57
N GLU A 59 13.16 20.13 -8.62
CA GLU A 59 12.12 20.51 -9.57
C GLU A 59 11.57 19.26 -10.29
N GLN A 60 12.44 18.42 -10.83
CA GLN A 60 12.03 17.14 -11.45
C GLN A 60 11.23 16.26 -10.49
N ARG A 61 11.64 16.16 -9.22
CA ARG A 61 10.88 15.42 -8.19
C ARG A 61 9.54 16.04 -7.86
N LEU A 62 9.42 17.36 -7.89
CA LEU A 62 8.16 18.06 -7.63
C LEU A 62 7.17 17.80 -8.76
N GLU A 63 7.62 17.91 -10.00
CA GLU A 63 6.81 17.62 -11.19
C GLU A 63 6.32 16.17 -11.19
N GLN A 64 7.22 15.21 -10.97
CA GLN A 64 6.84 13.80 -10.87
C GLN A 64 5.83 13.55 -9.75
N ARG A 65 6.02 14.17 -8.58
CA ARG A 65 5.07 14.06 -7.46
C ARG A 65 3.71 14.63 -7.81
N GLU A 66 3.68 15.73 -8.54
CA GLU A 66 2.43 16.35 -8.97
C GLU A 66 1.65 15.46 -9.92
N GLN A 67 2.31 14.90 -10.93
CA GLN A 67 1.69 13.94 -11.85
C GLN A 67 1.11 12.73 -11.10
N MET A 68 1.89 12.14 -10.19
CA MET A 68 1.42 11.01 -9.36
C MET A 68 0.24 11.40 -8.45
N ARG A 69 0.24 12.62 -7.89
CA ARG A 69 -0.88 13.11 -7.07
C ARG A 69 -2.16 13.20 -7.90
N GLN A 70 -2.09 13.77 -9.10
CA GLN A 70 -3.26 13.91 -9.97
C GLN A 70 -3.82 12.55 -10.38
N GLU A 71 -2.95 11.60 -10.75
CA GLU A 71 -3.38 10.24 -11.07
C GLU A 71 -4.09 9.57 -9.88
N HIS A 72 -3.50 9.63 -8.69
CA HIS A 72 -4.09 9.04 -7.48
C HIS A 72 -5.42 9.70 -7.10
N GLN A 73 -5.55 11.02 -7.27
CA GLN A 73 -6.80 11.72 -7.01
C GLN A 73 -7.91 11.25 -7.95
N ALA A 74 -7.63 11.17 -9.25
CA ALA A 74 -8.59 10.69 -10.23
C ALA A 74 -9.00 9.23 -9.96
N GLN A 75 -8.04 8.38 -9.58
CA GLN A 75 -8.31 6.99 -9.21
C GLN A 75 -9.24 6.92 -7.99
N ARG A 76 -8.94 7.68 -6.94
CA ARG A 76 -9.74 7.71 -5.70
C ARG A 76 -11.16 8.18 -5.95
N ALA A 77 -11.33 9.23 -6.76
CA ALA A 77 -12.66 9.74 -7.11
C ALA A 77 -13.50 8.69 -7.84
N GLN A 78 -12.89 7.90 -8.73
CA GLN A 78 -13.60 6.83 -9.43
C GLN A 78 -14.03 5.70 -8.47
N ILE A 79 -13.14 5.29 -7.54
CA ILE A 79 -13.45 4.28 -6.53
C ILE A 79 -14.55 4.77 -5.59
N GLU A 80 -14.47 6.02 -5.12
CA GLU A 80 -15.49 6.63 -4.26
C GLU A 80 -16.85 6.63 -4.96
N LYS A 81 -16.90 7.03 -6.24
CA LYS A 81 -18.11 7.00 -7.04
C LYS A 81 -18.72 5.60 -7.15
N ALA A 82 -17.89 4.55 -7.25
CA ALA A 82 -18.40 3.18 -7.29
C ALA A 82 -19.08 2.74 -5.99
N CYS A 83 -18.73 3.37 -4.85
CA CYS A 83 -19.35 3.11 -3.56
C CYS A 83 -20.55 3.99 -3.23
N GLN A 84 -20.85 5.02 -4.04
CA GLN A 84 -22.03 5.87 -3.81
C GLN A 84 -23.32 5.06 -4.00
N GLY A 85 -24.20 5.09 -2.99
CA GLY A 85 -25.47 4.35 -3.00
C GLY A 85 -25.34 2.85 -2.72
N LYS A 86 -24.13 2.35 -2.47
CA LYS A 86 -23.85 0.96 -2.10
C LYS A 86 -23.95 0.77 -0.59
N ARG A 87 -24.24 -0.46 -0.16
CA ARG A 87 -24.23 -0.78 1.27
C ARG A 87 -22.80 -0.92 1.77
N ILE A 88 -22.58 -0.59 3.05
CA ILE A 88 -21.31 -0.90 3.73
C ILE A 88 -21.11 -2.42 3.69
N GLY A 89 -19.91 -2.86 3.29
CA GLY A 89 -19.59 -4.27 3.10
C GLY A 89 -19.95 -4.83 1.71
N GLU A 90 -20.56 -4.05 0.82
CA GLU A 90 -20.88 -4.49 -0.54
C GLU A 90 -19.62 -4.54 -1.41
N ARG A 91 -19.46 -5.62 -2.18
CA ARG A 91 -18.36 -5.77 -3.14
C ARG A 91 -18.59 -4.90 -4.37
N VAL A 92 -17.55 -4.24 -4.83
CA VAL A 92 -17.53 -3.41 -6.05
C VAL A 92 -16.30 -3.70 -6.88
N ASN A 93 -16.45 -3.61 -8.20
CA ASN A 93 -15.38 -3.81 -9.17
C ASN A 93 -15.21 -2.51 -9.96
N VAL A 94 -14.00 -1.95 -9.94
CA VAL A 94 -13.70 -0.65 -10.55
C VAL A 94 -12.66 -0.84 -11.65
N GLN A 95 -13.02 -0.54 -12.90
CA GLN A 95 -12.09 -0.56 -14.03
C GLN A 95 -11.21 0.70 -14.01
N TRP A 96 -9.90 0.54 -13.82
CA TRP A 96 -8.93 1.63 -13.87
C TRP A 96 -7.81 1.30 -14.86
N LYS A 97 -7.64 2.14 -15.88
CA LYS A 97 -6.74 1.86 -17.02
C LYS A 97 -7.07 0.48 -17.60
N ASN A 98 -6.13 -0.46 -17.60
CA ASN A 98 -6.27 -1.79 -18.20
C ASN A 98 -6.49 -2.89 -17.15
N ARG A 99 -6.89 -2.55 -15.93
CA ARG A 99 -7.14 -3.53 -14.86
C ARG A 99 -8.46 -3.27 -14.12
N VAL A 100 -9.06 -4.34 -13.64
CA VAL A 100 -10.18 -4.30 -12.69
C VAL A 100 -9.61 -4.31 -11.27
N ILE A 101 -10.11 -3.43 -10.42
CA ILE A 101 -9.81 -3.37 -8.99
C ILE A 101 -11.05 -3.87 -8.26
N GLU A 102 -10.96 -5.05 -7.65
CA GLU A 102 -12.01 -5.59 -6.81
C GLU A 102 -11.82 -5.10 -5.37
N GLY A 103 -12.91 -4.70 -4.73
CA GLY A 103 -12.88 -4.20 -3.36
C GLY A 103 -14.25 -4.24 -2.70
N THR A 104 -14.29 -3.70 -1.49
CA THR A 104 -15.49 -3.61 -0.67
C THR A 104 -15.67 -2.18 -0.21
N CYS A 105 -16.90 -1.69 -0.17
CA CYS A 105 -17.19 -0.34 0.32
C CYS A 105 -17.17 -0.30 1.86
N GLU A 106 -16.30 0.53 2.41
CA GLU A 106 -16.14 0.73 3.85
C GLU A 106 -16.26 2.22 4.22
N VAL A 107 -16.63 2.49 5.46
CA VAL A 107 -16.68 3.86 6.00
C VAL A 107 -15.44 4.11 6.83
N HIS A 108 -14.69 5.14 6.47
CA HIS A 108 -13.52 5.58 7.22
C HIS A 108 -13.77 6.97 7.81
N PHE A 109 -13.44 7.14 9.09
CA PHE A 109 -13.37 8.45 9.70
C PHE A 109 -12.06 9.12 9.30
N THR A 110 -12.15 10.24 8.58
CA THR A 110 -11.02 11.13 8.35
C THR A 110 -11.22 12.38 9.18
N PRO A 111 -10.42 12.60 10.22
CA PRO A 111 -10.59 13.79 11.02
C PRO A 111 -10.22 15.05 10.24
N ASP A 112 -10.89 16.16 10.57
CA ASP A 112 -10.48 17.48 10.11
C ASP A 112 -9.14 17.86 10.75
N LYS A 113 -8.11 18.00 9.91
CA LYS A 113 -6.75 18.35 10.34
C LYS A 113 -6.68 19.73 11.00
N SER A 114 -7.61 20.63 10.70
CA SER A 114 -7.67 21.97 11.31
C SER A 114 -7.92 21.91 12.82
N GLN A 115 -8.62 20.86 13.28
CA GLN A 115 -8.96 20.63 14.68
C GLN A 115 -7.77 20.12 15.50
N PHE A 116 -6.79 19.49 14.84
CA PHE A 116 -5.54 19.05 15.48
C PHE A 116 -4.45 20.09 15.29
N LYS A 117 -4.61 21.26 15.93
CA LYS A 117 -3.47 22.12 16.20
C LYS A 117 -2.55 21.35 17.14
N ARG A 118 -1.33 21.04 16.70
CA ARG A 118 -0.28 20.50 17.58
C ARG A 118 -0.15 21.47 18.75
N GLN A 119 -0.69 21.12 19.91
CA GLN A 119 -0.45 21.90 21.12
C GLN A 119 1.04 21.75 21.44
N PRO A 120 1.83 22.83 21.47
CA PRO A 120 3.28 22.73 21.66
C PRO A 120 3.66 22.20 23.06
N ASN A 121 2.72 22.21 24.03
CA ASN A 121 2.96 21.86 25.43
C ASN A 121 1.92 20.85 25.96
N ALA A 122 1.77 19.70 25.32
CA ALA A 122 1.13 18.56 25.97
C ALA A 122 2.18 17.87 26.85
N THR A 123 2.28 18.32 28.11
CA THR A 123 3.07 17.64 29.15
C THR A 123 2.28 16.39 29.57
N THR A 124 2.78 15.21 29.21
CA THR A 124 2.38 13.94 29.84
C THR A 124 3.19 13.73 31.10
#